data_AF-A0AB74R3A5-F1
#
_entry.id   AF-A0AB74R3A5-F1
#
_cell.length_a   1.000
_cell.length_b   1.000
_cell.length_c   1.000
_cell.angle_alpha   90.00
_cell.angle_beta   90.00
_cell.angle_gamma   90.00
#
_symmetry.space_group_name_H-M   'P 1'
#
loop_
_entity.id
_entity.type
_entity.pdbx_description
1 polymer ?
#
loop_
_entity_poly.entity_id
_entity_poly.type
_entity_poly.pdbx_seq_one_letter_code
_entity_poly.pdbx_strand_id
1 'polypeptide(L)'
;MLLRKGWLMISSIDVCIIIGYLLLMLVIGYYSGKDNKNQEDYFLAGRSMPWIPIALSVAATMISANGFIGGPGWAYVDGMYPVM
;
A
#
# COMPACT_ATOMS: atom_id res chain seq x y z
N MET A 1 3.72 -33.20 17.07
CA MET A 1 3.01 -32.30 18.01
C MET A 1 3.72 -30.95 18.09
N LEU A 2 3.85 -30.20 16.98
CA LEU A 2 4.58 -28.91 16.94
C LEU A 2 4.04 -27.97 15.84
N LEU A 3 2.72 -27.88 15.64
CA LEU A 3 2.14 -27.07 14.55
C LEU A 3 0.95 -26.21 15.01
N ARG A 4 1.11 -25.43 16.09
CA ARG A 4 0.00 -24.56 16.52
C ARG A 4 0.39 -23.21 17.13
N LYS A 5 1.65 -22.78 17.00
CA LYS A 5 2.15 -21.55 17.63
C LYS A 5 2.71 -20.48 16.67
N GLY A 6 2.66 -20.70 15.35
CA GLY A 6 3.10 -19.69 14.37
C GLY A 6 2.10 -18.54 14.18
N TRP A 7 0.83 -18.76 14.53
CA TRP A 7 -0.27 -17.81 14.30
C TRP A 7 -0.53 -16.90 15.53
N LEU A 8 0.10 -17.19 16.68
CA LEU A 8 -0.18 -16.55 17.97
C LEU A 8 0.92 -15.55 18.42
N MET A 9 1.90 -15.24 17.57
CA MET A 9 2.96 -14.25 17.85
C MET A 9 2.69 -12.88 17.22
N ILE A 10 1.43 -12.59 16.86
CA ILE A 10 1.01 -11.23 16.52
C ILE A 10 0.69 -10.53 17.84
N SER A 11 1.48 -9.52 18.19
CA SER A 11 1.23 -8.71 19.37
C SER A 11 -0.06 -7.93 19.19
N SER A 12 -0.79 -7.66 20.28
CA SER A 12 -1.96 -6.78 20.24
C SER A 12 -1.62 -5.39 19.68
N ILE A 13 -0.34 -4.98 19.78
CA ILE A 13 0.17 -3.75 19.18
C ILE A 13 0.14 -3.81 17.64
N ASP A 14 0.51 -4.95 17.04
CA ASP A 14 0.59 -5.11 15.59
C ASP A 14 -0.81 -5.03 14.97
N VAL A 15 -1.78 -5.70 15.61
CA VAL A 15 -3.19 -5.63 15.21
C VAL A 15 -3.72 -4.20 15.30
N CYS A 16 -3.38 -3.48 16.38
CA CYS A 16 -3.79 -2.10 16.55
C CYS A 16 -3.25 -1.19 15.44
N ILE A 17 -1.99 -1.38 15.04
CA ILE A 17 -1.38 -0.61 13.94
C ILE A 17 -2.08 -0.90 12.62
N ILE A 18 -2.36 -2.17 12.31
CA ILE A 18 -3.06 -2.56 11.08
C ILE A 18 -4.47 -1.95 11.04
N ILE A 19 -5.24 -2.08 12.11
CA ILE A 19 -6.59 -1.50 12.19
C ILE A 19 -6.53 0.03 12.06
N GLY A 20 -5.59 0.67 12.76
CA GLY A 20 -5.40 2.13 12.69
C GLY A 20 -5.06 2.60 11.27
N TYR A 21 -4.18 1.89 10.57
CA TYR A 21 -3.84 2.17 9.17
C TYR A 21 -5.05 2.05 8.24
N LEU A 22 -5.84 0.99 8.38
CA LEU A 22 -7.05 0.78 7.56
C LEU A 22 -8.09 1.87 7.80
N LEU A 23 -8.33 2.24 9.06
CA LEU A 23 -9.24 3.34 9.41
C LEU A 23 -8.75 4.67 8.85
N LEU A 24 -7.45 4.96 8.95
CA LEU A 24 -6.86 6.16 8.40
C LEU A 24 -7.04 6.24 6.88
N MET A 25 -6.84 5.13 6.17
CA MET A 25 -7.09 5.05 4.73
C MET A 25 -8.56 5.30 4.37
N LEU A 26 -9.51 4.75 5.14
CA LEU A 26 -10.94 5.00 4.94
C LEU A 26 -11.30 6.48 5.18
N VAL A 27 -10.76 7.09 6.22
CA VAL A 27 -10.96 8.50 6.53
C VAL A 27 -10.44 9.38 5.39
N ILE A 28 -9.21 9.14 4.92
CA ILE A 28 -8.62 9.88 3.80
C ILE A 28 -9.49 9.73 2.54
N GLY A 29 -9.91 8.50 2.22
CA GLY A 29 -10.77 8.22 1.07
C GLY A 29 -12.12 8.95 1.17
N TYR A 30 -12.75 8.94 2.34
CA TYR A 30 -14.02 9.63 2.57
C TYR A 30 -13.90 11.14 2.45
N TYR A 31 -12.87 11.74 3.06
CA TYR A 31 -12.63 13.19 2.97
C TYR A 31 -12.29 13.63 1.55
N SER A 32 -11.41 12.89 0.85
CA SER A 32 -11.05 13.17 -0.55
C SER A 32 -12.25 12.99 -1.49
N GLY A 33 -13.13 12.03 -1.18
CA GLY A 33 -14.34 11.75 -1.95
C GLY A 33 -15.40 12.85 -1.91
N LYS A 34 -15.44 13.65 -0.83
CA LYS A 34 -16.54 14.57 -0.51
C LYS A 34 -16.66 15.75 -1.48
N ASP A 35 -15.55 16.21 -2.04
CA ASP A 35 -15.51 17.40 -2.90
C ASP A 35 -15.61 17.09 -4.41
N ASN A 36 -15.76 15.82 -4.79
CA ASN A 36 -15.89 15.41 -6.20
C ASN A 36 -17.32 15.62 -6.70
N LYS A 37 -17.56 16.75 -7.39
CA LYS A 37 -18.90 17.10 -7.94
C LYS A 37 -19.07 16.71 -9.40
N ASN A 38 -17.98 16.67 -10.17
CA ASN A 38 -18.01 16.35 -11.58
C ASN A 38 -16.87 15.40 -11.99
N GLN A 39 -16.92 14.85 -13.20
CA GLN A 39 -15.91 13.92 -13.72
C GLN A 39 -14.51 14.55 -13.79
N GLU A 40 -14.42 15.84 -14.12
CA GLU A 40 -13.12 16.54 -14.13
C GLU A 40 -12.48 16.64 -12.74
N ASP A 41 -13.27 16.81 -11.68
CA ASP A 41 -12.75 16.83 -10.31
C ASP A 41 -12.22 15.44 -9.91
N TYR A 42 -12.95 14.40 -10.29
CA TYR A 42 -12.60 13.01 -9.98
C TYR A 42 -11.35 12.52 -10.75
N PHE A 43 -11.24 12.84 -12.05
CA PHE A 43 -10.14 12.34 -12.90
C PHE A 43 -8.95 13.28 -12.99
N LEU A 44 -9.16 14.60 -12.93
CA LEU A 44 -8.07 15.60 -13.08
C LEU A 44 -7.74 16.31 -11.76
N ALA A 45 -8.36 15.94 -10.63
CA ALA A 45 -8.20 16.65 -9.35
C ALA A 45 -8.43 18.17 -9.50
N GLY A 46 -9.39 18.55 -10.33
CA GLY A 46 -9.70 19.95 -10.66
C GLY A 46 -8.52 20.73 -11.30
N ARG A 47 -7.53 20.02 -11.86
CA ARG A 47 -6.27 20.56 -12.42
C ARG A 47 -5.45 21.41 -11.44
N SER A 48 -5.70 21.26 -10.14
CA SER A 48 -5.12 22.09 -9.09
C SER A 48 -4.04 21.37 -8.27
N MET A 49 -3.84 20.07 -8.53
CA MET A 49 -2.94 19.23 -7.73
C MET A 49 -1.46 19.53 -8.04
N PRO A 50 -0.62 19.82 -7.04
CA PRO A 50 0.81 20.02 -7.25
C PRO A 50 1.51 18.77 -7.77
N TRP A 51 2.60 18.95 -8.51
CA TRP A 51 3.37 17.86 -9.13
C TRP A 51 3.99 16.85 -8.15
N ILE A 52 4.32 17.27 -6.92
CA ILE A 52 4.98 16.42 -5.92
C ILE A 52 4.05 15.27 -5.45
N PRO A 53 2.82 15.53 -4.95
CA PRO A 53 1.85 14.48 -4.64
C PRO A 53 1.57 13.53 -5.80
N ILE A 54 1.51 14.06 -7.03
CA ILE A 54 1.29 13.26 -8.24
C ILE A 54 2.46 12.28 -8.44
N ALA A 55 3.69 12.77 -8.38
CA ALA A 55 4.89 11.94 -8.53
C ALA A 55 4.97 10.85 -7.46
N LEU A 56 4.65 11.18 -6.20
CA LEU A 56 4.61 10.21 -5.10
C LEU A 56 3.52 9.15 -5.31
N SER A 57 2.35 9.55 -5.79
CA SER A 57 1.26 8.62 -6.11
C SER A 57 1.67 7.64 -7.22
N VAL A 58 2.32 8.12 -8.27
CA VAL A 58 2.82 7.28 -9.37
C VAL A 58 3.87 6.30 -8.86
N ALA A 59 4.85 6.78 -8.08
CA ALA A 59 5.88 5.92 -7.50
C ALA A 59 5.28 4.84 -6.58
N ALA A 60 4.32 5.21 -5.73
CA ALA A 60 3.63 4.27 -4.85
C ALA A 60 2.84 3.20 -5.65
N THR A 61 2.22 3.59 -6.75
CA THR A 61 1.45 2.67 -7.63
C THR A 61 2.34 1.61 -8.27
N MET A 62 3.61 1.93 -8.54
CA MET A 62 4.57 0.99 -9.13
C MET A 62 5.03 -0.09 -8.14
N ILE A 63 4.85 0.12 -6.84
CA ILE A 63 5.25 -0.83 -5.80
C ILE A 63 4.13 -1.86 -5.62
N SER A 64 4.45 -3.13 -5.86
CA SER A 64 3.54 -4.25 -5.66
C SER A 64 4.02 -5.16 -4.52
N ALA A 65 3.08 -5.81 -3.83
CA ALA A 65 3.39 -6.79 -2.79
C ALA A 65 4.20 -7.98 -3.34
N ASN A 66 3.96 -8.37 -4.60
CA ASN A 66 4.72 -9.41 -5.27
C ASN A 66 6.19 -9.03 -5.45
N GLY A 67 6.49 -7.81 -5.91
CA GLY A 67 7.88 -7.35 -6.01
C GLY A 67 8.56 -7.24 -4.65
N PHE A 68 7.81 -6.74 -3.65
CA PHE A 68 8.36 -6.49 -2.31
C PHE A 68 8.74 -7.77 -1.55
N ILE A 69 7.89 -8.81 -1.58
CA ILE A 69 8.16 -10.08 -0.90
C ILE A 69 8.84 -11.08 -1.83
N GLY A 70 8.42 -11.12 -3.09
CA GLY A 70 8.90 -12.07 -4.08
C GLY A 70 10.35 -11.82 -4.48
N GLY A 71 10.75 -10.59 -4.79
CA GLY A 71 12.11 -10.27 -5.23
C GLY A 71 13.20 -10.83 -4.27
N PRO A 72 13.16 -10.51 -2.97
CA PRO A 72 14.09 -11.09 -1.99
C PRO A 72 13.98 -12.61 -1.85
N GLY A 73 12.76 -13.16 -1.96
CA GLY A 73 12.54 -14.60 -1.91
C GLY A 73 13.18 -15.36 -3.07
N TRP A 74 13.08 -14.82 -4.29
CA TRP A 74 13.71 -15.37 -5.48
C TRP A 74 15.23 -15.22 -5.41
N ALA A 75 15.72 -14.05 -4.97
CA ALA A 75 17.15 -13.83 -4.76
C ALA A 75 17.76 -14.78 -3.72
N TYR A 76 16.99 -15.19 -2.72
CA TYR A 76 17.43 -16.15 -1.71
C TYR A 76 17.56 -17.58 -2.27
N VAL A 77 16.68 -17.99 -3.18
CA VAL A 77 16.65 -19.36 -3.75
C VAL A 77 17.54 -19.49 -4.98
N ASP A 78 17.42 -18.56 -5.93
CA ASP A 78 18.03 -18.64 -7.26
C ASP A 78 19.23 -17.68 -7.44
N GLY A 79 19.52 -16.85 -6.44
CA GLY A 79 20.56 -15.82 -6.49
C GLY A 79 20.11 -14.54 -7.21
N MET A 80 20.96 -13.52 -7.22
CA MET A 80 20.67 -12.25 -7.91
C MET A 80 20.89 -12.39 -9.42
N TYR A 81 19.99 -13.08 -10.11
CA TYR A 81 20.01 -13.14 -11.57
C TYR A 81 19.09 -12.09 -12.19
N PRO A 82 19.54 -11.40 -13.26
CA PRO A 82 18.89 -10.22 -13.80
C PRO A 82 17.72 -10.58 -14.76
N VAL A 83 16.87 -11.52 -14.36
CA VAL A 83 15.67 -11.90 -15.11
C VAL A 83 14.42 -11.77 -14.26
N MET A 84 14.20 -10.53 -13.84
CA MET A 84 12.88 -9.88 -13.70
C MET A 84 13.07 -8.38 -13.90
#